data_AF-A0A3B8UB28-F1
#
_entry.id   AF-A0A3B8UB28-F1
#
_cell.length_a   1.000
_cell.length_b   1.000
_cell.length_c   1.000
_cell.angle_alpha   90.00
_cell.angle_beta   90.00
_cell.angle_gamma   90.00
#
_symmetry.space_group_name_H-M   'P 1'
#
loop_
_entity.id
_entity.type
_entity.pdbx_description
1 polymer ?
#
loop_
_entity_poly.entity_id
_entity_poly.type
_entity_poly.pdbx_seq_one_letter_code
_entity_poly.pdbx_strand_id
1 'polypeptide(L)'
;MKTVFINYLRKSALSALLDLEKLALLSERAEACPIQDPFRIRARFLGWKTASLLLDEKGAIKKESLDELIRVFENESYPVGQSEGDAWIFQHLFSCLRELKENGAIGVALKKCSLPLSGKEAEEIVRDTLWPDEIGPLSHVHVKRAVLTAWFTLLRQATGSCFATAPAMLIQKENPLRMIQDLDAILSAGELRRGVYAAPLHKELRSGDLQKPIDPLSAAHSPGLEVAFQAANVPFPKIAFHGGPAKEFLKEGLL
;
A
#
# COMPACT_ATOMS: atom_id res chain seq x y z
N MET A 1 18.12 4.83 21.13
CA MET A 1 17.77 4.11 19.88
C MET A 1 16.74 4.89 19.05
N LYS A 2 15.63 5.39 19.63
CA LYS A 2 14.57 6.15 18.92
C LYS A 2 15.04 7.43 18.20
N THR A 3 15.83 8.28 18.85
CA THR A 3 16.37 9.53 18.24
C THR A 3 17.34 9.28 17.09
N VAL A 4 18.09 8.18 17.14
CA VAL A 4 19.05 7.79 16.08
C VAL A 4 18.30 7.32 14.83
N PHE A 5 17.22 6.56 15.00
CA PHE A 5 16.37 6.11 13.90
C PHE A 5 15.66 7.28 13.21
N ILE A 6 15.10 8.22 13.96
CA ILE A 6 14.47 9.44 13.39
C ILE A 6 15.50 10.30 12.65
N ASN A 7 16.70 10.47 13.20
CA ASN A 7 17.77 11.22 12.53
C ASN A 7 18.29 10.51 11.28
N TYR A 8 18.23 9.18 11.24
CA TYR A 8 18.54 8.39 10.04
C TYR A 8 17.47 8.59 8.96
N LEU A 9 16.19 8.48 9.32
CA LEU A 9 15.08 8.76 8.41
C LEU A 9 15.20 10.17 7.81
N ARG A 10 15.50 11.19 8.62
CA ARG A 10 15.62 12.58 8.12
C ARG A 10 16.74 12.81 7.10
N LYS A 11 17.73 11.92 7.02
CA LYS A 11 18.94 12.10 6.18
C LYS A 11 19.02 11.14 4.99
N SER A 12 18.18 10.11 4.96
CA SER A 12 18.18 9.09 3.91
C SER A 12 17.51 9.61 2.64
N ALA A 13 18.12 9.38 1.46
CA ALA A 13 17.47 9.70 0.19
C ALA A 13 16.22 8.85 0.00
N LEU A 14 16.23 7.61 0.48
CA LEU A 14 15.07 6.73 0.46
C LEU A 14 13.90 7.32 1.26
N SER A 15 14.21 7.93 2.41
CA SER A 15 13.20 8.60 3.22
C SER A 15 12.55 9.79 2.51
N ALA A 16 13.34 10.61 1.82
CA ALA A 16 12.82 11.72 1.04
C ALA A 16 11.93 11.26 -0.12
N LEU A 17 12.32 10.19 -0.82
CA LEU A 17 11.56 9.65 -1.95
C LEU A 17 10.26 8.95 -1.52
N LEU A 18 10.30 8.17 -0.44
CA LEU A 18 9.20 7.31 0.00
C LEU A 18 8.45 7.83 1.24
N ASP A 19 8.77 9.02 1.71
CA ASP A 19 8.09 9.67 2.84
C ASP A 19 8.05 8.75 4.09
N LEU A 20 9.23 8.25 4.46
CA LEU A 20 9.35 7.25 5.52
C LEU A 20 9.03 7.84 6.91
N GLU A 21 9.10 9.16 7.07
CA GLU A 21 8.64 9.84 8.28
C GLU A 21 7.12 9.73 8.46
N LYS A 22 6.35 10.04 7.41
CA LYS A 22 4.89 9.85 7.44
C LYS A 22 4.53 8.37 7.63
N LEU A 23 5.27 7.46 7.00
CA LEU A 23 5.09 6.02 7.19
C LEU A 23 5.30 5.61 8.65
N ALA A 24 6.38 6.07 9.29
CA ALA A 24 6.69 5.76 10.67
C ALA A 24 5.58 6.24 11.62
N LEU A 25 5.07 7.46 11.39
CA LEU A 25 3.95 8.02 12.17
C LEU A 25 2.67 7.19 12.00
N LEU A 26 2.32 6.82 10.77
CA LEU A 26 1.16 5.97 10.48
C LEU A 26 1.29 4.58 11.13
N SER A 27 2.48 4.00 11.09
CA SER A 27 2.77 2.71 11.72
C SER A 27 2.64 2.77 13.23
N GLU A 28 3.22 3.79 13.88
CA GLU A 28 3.13 3.97 15.34
C GLU A 28 1.67 4.09 15.80
N ARG A 29 0.88 4.88 15.07
CA ARG A 29 -0.56 5.03 15.34
C ARG A 29 -1.33 3.71 15.19
N ALA A 30 -0.97 2.90 14.20
CA ALA A 30 -1.57 1.60 13.97
C ALA A 30 -1.14 0.57 15.02
N GLU A 31 0.10 0.59 15.49
CA GLU A 31 0.57 -0.25 16.60
C GLU A 31 -0.18 0.06 17.90
N ALA A 32 -0.59 1.31 18.10
CA ALA A 32 -1.43 1.73 19.22
C ALA A 32 -2.91 1.30 19.09
N CYS A 33 -3.32 0.70 17.97
CA CYS A 33 -4.71 0.29 17.73
C CYS A 33 -4.83 -1.14 17.16
N PRO A 34 -5.46 -2.10 17.88
CA PRO A 34 -5.51 -3.51 17.46
C PRO A 34 -6.40 -3.80 16.24
N ILE A 35 -7.14 -2.79 15.75
CA ILE A 35 -8.04 -2.91 14.58
C ILE A 35 -7.23 -3.06 13.30
N GLN A 36 -6.12 -2.32 13.20
CA GLN A 36 -5.34 -2.24 11.98
C GLN A 36 -4.02 -2.98 12.13
N ASP A 37 -3.66 -3.71 11.09
CA ASP A 37 -2.37 -4.38 11.05
C ASP A 37 -1.29 -3.39 10.57
N PRO A 38 -0.34 -2.99 11.44
CA PRO A 38 0.67 -2.00 11.10
C PRO A 38 1.56 -2.47 9.94
N PHE A 39 1.82 -3.77 9.80
CA PHE A 39 2.55 -4.31 8.64
C PHE A 39 1.77 -4.06 7.34
N ARG A 40 0.46 -4.29 7.32
CA ARG A 40 -0.36 -4.07 6.11
C ARG A 40 -0.37 -2.59 5.74
N ILE A 41 -0.43 -1.69 6.72
CA ILE A 41 -0.34 -0.25 6.49
C ILE A 41 1.01 0.10 5.87
N ARG A 42 2.11 -0.41 6.44
CA ARG A 42 3.45 -0.11 5.93
C ARG A 42 3.67 -0.60 4.50
N ALA A 43 3.36 -1.88 4.25
CA ALA A 43 3.51 -2.49 2.93
C ALA A 43 2.70 -1.76 1.86
N ARG A 44 1.45 -1.42 2.19
CA ARG A 44 0.56 -0.72 1.28
C ARG A 44 1.01 0.72 1.04
N PHE A 45 1.37 1.46 2.09
CA PHE A 45 1.82 2.85 1.95
C PHE A 45 3.05 2.95 1.06
N LEU A 46 4.03 2.05 1.24
CA LEU A 46 5.19 1.98 0.37
C LEU A 46 4.80 1.69 -1.07
N GLY A 47 3.94 0.69 -1.30
CA GLY A 47 3.44 0.38 -2.65
C GLY A 47 2.70 1.55 -3.31
N TRP A 48 1.88 2.28 -2.56
CA TRP A 48 1.19 3.48 -3.04
C TRP A 48 2.17 4.60 -3.36
N LYS A 49 3.02 4.96 -2.40
CA LYS A 49 3.97 6.07 -2.56
C LYS A 49 4.92 5.81 -3.71
N THR A 50 5.42 4.58 -3.87
CA THR A 50 6.25 4.19 -5.00
C THR A 50 5.48 4.27 -6.32
N ALA A 51 4.26 3.74 -6.41
CA ALA A 51 3.46 3.84 -7.64
C ALA A 51 3.19 5.30 -8.04
N SER A 52 2.86 6.15 -7.07
CA SER A 52 2.66 7.59 -7.27
C SER A 52 3.94 8.32 -7.68
N LEU A 53 5.08 7.93 -7.11
CA LEU A 53 6.39 8.45 -7.50
C LEU A 53 6.75 8.05 -8.93
N LEU A 54 6.41 6.85 -9.39
CA LEU A 54 6.84 6.33 -10.69
C LEU A 54 5.93 6.72 -11.86
N LEU A 55 4.64 6.97 -11.63
CA LEU A 55 3.70 7.31 -12.71
C LEU A 55 3.48 8.82 -12.82
N ASP A 56 3.63 9.36 -14.03
CA ASP A 56 3.23 10.74 -14.35
C ASP A 56 1.69 10.88 -14.42
N GLU A 57 1.22 12.10 -14.67
CA GLU A 57 -0.22 12.40 -14.78
C GLU A 57 -0.92 11.69 -15.96
N LYS A 58 -0.16 11.20 -16.94
CA LYS A 58 -0.67 10.40 -18.07
C LYS A 58 -0.62 8.89 -17.79
N GLY A 59 -0.07 8.49 -16.64
CA GLY A 59 0.17 7.10 -16.28
C GLY A 59 1.24 6.43 -17.13
N ALA A 60 2.25 7.19 -17.56
CA ALA A 60 3.50 6.68 -18.10
C ALA A 60 4.55 6.56 -16.98
N ILE A 61 5.42 5.55 -17.09
CA ILE A 61 6.50 5.32 -16.13
C ILE A 61 7.61 6.35 -16.37
N LYS A 62 7.93 7.13 -15.32
CA LYS A 62 9.08 8.05 -15.28
C LYS A 62 10.35 7.24 -15.07
N LYS A 63 11.10 7.01 -16.15
CA LYS A 63 12.30 6.16 -16.14
C LYS A 63 13.36 6.71 -15.20
N GLU A 64 13.50 8.04 -15.15
CA GLU A 64 14.46 8.74 -14.31
C GLU A 64 14.17 8.47 -12.82
N SER A 65 12.90 8.53 -12.41
CA SER A 65 12.48 8.20 -11.05
C SER A 65 12.66 6.72 -10.71
N LEU A 66 12.44 5.83 -11.67
CA LEU A 66 12.68 4.39 -11.50
C LEU A 66 14.17 4.08 -11.29
N ASP A 67 15.03 4.64 -12.15
CA ASP A 67 16.48 4.47 -12.07
C ASP A 67 17.07 5.07 -10.80
N GLU A 68 16.60 6.26 -10.40
CA GLU A 68 17.00 6.89 -9.14
C GLU A 68 16.61 6.03 -7.95
N LEU A 69 15.37 5.55 -7.90
CA LEU A 69 14.90 4.76 -6.78
C LEU A 69 15.67 3.43 -6.66
N ILE A 70 15.89 2.72 -7.77
CA ILE A 70 16.73 1.50 -7.79
C ILE A 70 18.13 1.80 -7.27
N ARG A 71 18.77 2.88 -7.74
CA ARG A 71 20.10 3.30 -7.28
C ARG A 71 20.11 3.58 -5.79
N VAL A 72 19.10 4.24 -5.23
CA VAL A 72 19.01 4.50 -3.79
C VAL A 72 18.88 3.18 -3.01
N PHE A 73 18.04 2.25 -3.46
CA PHE A 73 17.94 0.92 -2.85
C PHE A 73 19.24 0.10 -2.88
N GLU A 74 20.06 0.27 -3.93
CA GLU A 74 21.36 -0.40 -4.04
C GLU A 74 22.43 0.19 -3.10
N ASN A 75 22.35 1.48 -2.79
CA ASN A 75 23.39 2.21 -2.07
C ASN A 75 23.05 2.50 -0.60
N GLU A 76 21.77 2.47 -0.23
CA GLU A 76 21.31 2.67 1.15
C GLU A 76 20.79 1.36 1.75
N SER A 77 21.14 1.10 3.02
CA SER A 77 20.41 0.11 3.80
C SER A 77 19.00 0.62 4.05
N TYR A 78 17.96 -0.17 3.86
CA TYR A 78 16.60 0.27 4.20
C TYR A 78 16.36 0.16 5.71
N PRO A 79 15.56 1.06 6.30
CA PRO A 79 15.23 0.99 7.71
C PRO A 79 14.39 -0.27 7.97
N VAL A 80 14.97 -1.23 8.68
CA VAL A 80 14.20 -2.31 9.29
C VAL A 80 13.69 -1.75 10.62
N GLY A 81 12.38 -1.52 10.72
CA GLY A 81 11.76 -1.09 11.97
C GLY A 81 11.96 -2.12 13.09
N GLN A 82 11.51 -1.79 14.30
CA GLN A 82 11.56 -2.73 15.43
C GLN A 82 10.63 -3.95 15.24
N SER A 83 9.70 -3.86 14.28
CA SER A 83 8.75 -4.93 13.98
C SER A 83 9.30 -5.92 12.95
N GLU A 84 9.07 -7.20 13.22
CA GLU A 84 9.30 -8.29 12.27
C GLU A 84 8.61 -7.99 10.93
N GLY A 85 9.31 -8.16 9.81
CA GLY A 85 8.70 -8.14 8.48
C GLY A 85 9.17 -7.04 7.51
N ASP A 86 9.69 -5.92 8.01
CA ASP A 86 9.99 -4.77 7.14
C ASP A 86 11.06 -5.06 6.09
N ALA A 87 12.07 -5.86 6.44
CA ALA A 87 13.08 -6.31 5.49
C ALA A 87 12.44 -6.98 4.26
N TRP A 88 11.44 -7.82 4.47
CA TRP A 88 10.73 -8.50 3.38
C TRP A 88 9.92 -7.54 2.51
N ILE A 89 9.31 -6.51 3.11
CA ILE A 89 8.57 -5.48 2.37
C ILE A 89 9.51 -4.73 1.42
N PHE A 90 10.63 -4.23 1.93
CA PHE A 90 11.61 -3.48 1.13
C PHE A 90 12.27 -4.37 0.08
N GLN A 91 12.60 -5.62 0.43
CA GLN A 91 13.22 -6.56 -0.50
C GLN A 91 12.25 -6.95 -1.64
N HIS A 92 10.98 -7.15 -1.34
CA HIS A 92 9.93 -7.37 -2.34
C HIS A 92 9.76 -6.15 -3.25
N LEU A 93 9.64 -4.96 -2.67
CA LEU A 93 9.52 -3.71 -3.43
C LEU A 93 10.71 -3.54 -4.38
N PHE A 94 11.93 -3.72 -3.88
CA PHE A 94 13.14 -3.62 -4.70
C PHE A 94 13.17 -4.64 -5.85
N SER A 95 12.77 -5.90 -5.58
CA SER A 95 12.63 -6.91 -6.62
C SER A 95 11.63 -6.50 -7.70
N CYS A 96 10.49 -5.92 -7.31
CA CYS A 96 9.49 -5.46 -8.27
C CYS A 96 10.00 -4.27 -9.11
N LEU A 97 10.78 -3.35 -8.53
CA LEU A 97 11.37 -2.22 -9.25
C LEU A 97 12.35 -2.71 -10.32
N ARG A 98 13.23 -3.66 -9.98
CA ARG A 98 14.16 -4.27 -10.92
C ARG A 98 13.42 -4.98 -12.05
N GLU A 99 12.42 -5.77 -11.72
CA GLU A 99 11.60 -6.46 -12.71
C GLU A 99 10.87 -5.47 -13.63
N LEU A 100 10.31 -4.38 -13.09
CA LEU A 100 9.65 -3.33 -13.88
C LEU A 100 10.62 -2.68 -14.88
N LYS A 101 11.90 -2.54 -14.51
CA LYS A 101 12.95 -2.00 -15.37
C LYS A 101 13.40 -3.00 -16.43
N GLU A 102 13.61 -4.25 -16.05
CA GLU A 102 14.20 -5.29 -16.89
C GLU A 102 13.16 -5.93 -17.85
N ASN A 103 11.90 -6.02 -17.43
CA ASN A 103 10.84 -6.69 -18.19
C ASN A 103 9.88 -5.68 -18.85
N GLY A 104 10.20 -5.30 -20.09
CA GLY A 104 9.39 -4.36 -20.87
C GLY A 104 7.93 -4.80 -21.12
N ALA A 105 7.62 -6.10 -21.01
CA ALA A 105 6.26 -6.60 -21.17
C ALA A 105 5.33 -6.12 -20.04
N ILE A 106 5.87 -5.87 -18.84
CA ILE A 106 5.11 -5.33 -17.72
C ILE A 106 4.63 -3.91 -18.03
N GLY A 107 5.51 -3.06 -18.57
CA GLY A 107 5.13 -1.72 -19.01
C GLY A 107 4.06 -1.72 -20.11
N VAL A 108 4.10 -2.71 -21.01
CA VAL A 108 3.05 -2.91 -22.04
C VAL A 108 1.74 -3.37 -21.41
N ALA A 109 1.77 -4.32 -20.47
CA ALA A 109 0.58 -4.79 -19.76
C ALA A 109 -0.08 -3.65 -18.95
N LEU A 110 0.72 -2.87 -18.23
CA LEU A 110 0.23 -1.74 -17.44
C LEU A 110 -0.46 -0.66 -18.29
N LYS A 111 -0.03 -0.47 -19.54
CA LYS A 111 -0.70 0.46 -20.47
C LYS A 111 -2.14 0.05 -20.78
N LYS A 112 -2.48 -1.24 -20.67
CA LYS A 112 -3.84 -1.77 -20.91
C LYS A 112 -4.76 -1.53 -19.72
N CYS A 113 -4.21 -1.45 -18.51
CA CYS A 113 -4.95 -1.11 -17.30
C CYS A 113 -5.58 0.27 -17.44
N SER A 114 -6.90 0.30 -17.62
CA SER A 114 -7.63 1.50 -18.02
C SER A 114 -9.12 1.38 -17.64
N LEU A 115 -9.83 2.49 -17.76
CA LEU A 115 -11.30 2.52 -17.69
C LEU A 115 -11.91 1.99 -19.01
N PRO A 116 -13.16 1.48 -19.00
CA PRO A 116 -14.06 1.36 -17.85
C PRO A 116 -13.72 0.17 -16.93
N LEU A 117 -14.14 0.26 -15.67
CA LEU A 117 -14.08 -0.85 -14.72
C LEU A 117 -15.41 -1.62 -14.71
N SER A 118 -15.42 -2.82 -14.15
CA SER A 118 -16.57 -3.73 -14.18
C SER A 118 -17.80 -3.26 -13.38
N GLY A 119 -17.66 -2.21 -12.56
CA GLY A 119 -18.73 -1.70 -11.70
C GLY A 119 -18.22 -0.77 -10.59
N LYS A 120 -19.13 -0.30 -9.76
CA LYS A 120 -18.82 0.59 -8.62
C LYS A 120 -17.88 -0.08 -7.62
N GLU A 121 -17.99 -1.39 -7.47
CA GLU A 121 -17.16 -2.19 -6.58
C GLU A 121 -15.69 -2.15 -6.99
N ALA A 122 -15.40 -2.21 -8.30
CA ALA A 122 -14.05 -2.09 -8.82
C ALA A 122 -13.50 -0.66 -8.65
N GLU A 123 -14.35 0.37 -8.84
CA GLU A 123 -13.99 1.76 -8.58
C GLU A 123 -13.64 1.98 -7.10
N GLU A 124 -14.46 1.45 -6.19
CA GLU A 124 -14.21 1.49 -4.75
C GLU A 124 -12.90 0.79 -4.39
N ILE A 125 -12.61 -0.38 -4.97
CA ILE A 125 -11.34 -1.08 -4.73
C ILE A 125 -10.14 -0.25 -5.20
N VAL A 126 -10.23 0.43 -6.35
CA VAL A 126 -9.16 1.32 -6.83
C VAL A 126 -8.94 2.46 -5.83
N ARG A 127 -10.01 3.10 -5.35
CA ARG A 127 -9.92 4.17 -4.33
C ARG A 127 -9.36 3.64 -3.01
N ASP A 128 -9.91 2.53 -2.55
CA ASP A 128 -9.52 1.82 -1.33
C ASP A 128 -8.12 1.25 -1.42
N THR A 129 -7.48 1.18 -2.61
CA THR A 129 -6.07 0.79 -2.79
C THR A 129 -5.14 2.00 -2.71
N LEU A 130 -5.62 3.19 -3.11
CA LEU A 130 -4.84 4.42 -3.22
C LEU A 130 -4.93 5.39 -2.02
N TRP A 131 -5.60 5.01 -0.93
CA TRP A 131 -5.45 5.69 0.37
C TRP A 131 -3.96 5.93 0.69
N PRO A 132 -3.58 7.11 1.20
CA PRO A 132 -4.45 8.13 1.80
C PRO A 132 -5.03 9.20 0.87
N ASP A 133 -4.83 9.12 -0.44
CA ASP A 133 -5.28 10.20 -1.33
C ASP A 133 -6.81 10.26 -1.44
N GLU A 134 -7.37 11.46 -1.25
CA GLU A 134 -8.74 11.76 -1.61
C GLU A 134 -8.83 11.90 -3.14
N ILE A 135 -9.31 10.85 -3.79
CA ILE A 135 -9.42 10.84 -5.24
C ILE A 135 -10.80 11.36 -5.64
N GLY A 136 -10.84 12.40 -6.48
CA GLY A 136 -12.06 12.88 -7.14
C GLY A 136 -12.58 11.89 -8.20
N PRO A 137 -12.91 12.35 -9.42
CA PRO A 137 -13.25 11.44 -10.52
C PRO A 137 -12.07 10.49 -10.82
N LEU A 138 -12.38 9.18 -10.99
CA LEU A 138 -11.36 8.22 -11.41
C LEU A 138 -10.90 8.53 -12.83
N SER A 139 -9.65 8.19 -13.10
CA SER A 139 -9.02 8.34 -14.41
C SER A 139 -8.07 7.18 -14.63
N HIS A 140 -7.56 7.04 -15.85
CA HIS A 140 -6.70 5.93 -16.23
C HIS A 140 -5.42 5.84 -15.37
N VAL A 141 -4.89 6.97 -14.88
CA VAL A 141 -3.70 6.96 -14.01
C VAL A 141 -4.00 6.30 -12.66
N HIS A 142 -5.19 6.50 -12.11
CA HIS A 142 -5.59 5.90 -10.83
C HIS A 142 -5.65 4.37 -10.94
N VAL A 143 -6.21 3.84 -12.04
CA VAL A 143 -6.25 2.38 -12.26
C VAL A 143 -4.82 1.79 -12.31
N LYS A 144 -3.92 2.44 -13.07
CA LYS A 144 -2.51 2.00 -13.16
C LYS A 144 -1.77 2.11 -11.83
N ARG A 145 -1.97 3.20 -11.08
CA ARG A 145 -1.39 3.36 -9.74
C ARG A 145 -1.89 2.25 -8.83
N ALA A 146 -3.19 1.95 -8.81
CA ALA A 146 -3.75 0.89 -7.97
C ALA A 146 -3.18 -0.49 -8.31
N VAL A 147 -3.05 -0.80 -9.60
CA VAL A 147 -2.45 -2.06 -10.07
C VAL A 147 -0.98 -2.17 -9.64
N LEU A 148 -0.17 -1.11 -9.81
CA LEU A 148 1.22 -1.11 -9.34
C LEU A 148 1.29 -1.19 -7.81
N THR A 149 0.45 -0.44 -7.09
CA THR A 149 0.37 -0.49 -5.62
C THR A 149 0.07 -1.91 -5.14
N ALA A 150 -0.88 -2.60 -5.75
CA ALA A 150 -1.21 -3.98 -5.40
C ALA A 150 -0.04 -4.93 -5.66
N TRP A 151 0.68 -4.78 -6.78
CA TRP A 151 1.85 -5.60 -7.08
C TRP A 151 3.04 -5.32 -6.14
N PHE A 152 3.30 -4.05 -5.85
CA PHE A 152 4.35 -3.60 -4.92
C PHE A 152 4.06 -3.92 -3.46
N THR A 153 2.80 -4.14 -3.09
CA THR A 153 2.41 -4.56 -1.73
C THR A 153 2.69 -6.04 -1.57
N LEU A 154 3.65 -6.40 -0.72
CA LEU A 154 3.97 -7.81 -0.44
C LEU A 154 2.73 -8.57 0.07
N LEU A 155 2.29 -9.58 -0.68
CA LEU A 155 1.23 -10.47 -0.23
C LEU A 155 1.76 -11.37 0.88
N ARG A 156 0.95 -11.54 1.93
CA ARG A 156 1.23 -12.47 3.02
C ARG A 156 0.01 -13.34 3.28
N GLN A 157 0.27 -14.59 3.66
CA GLN A 157 -0.78 -15.46 4.12
C GLN A 157 -1.33 -14.93 5.46
N ALA A 158 -2.62 -14.67 5.51
CA ALA A 158 -3.33 -14.53 6.78
C ALA A 158 -3.81 -15.92 7.23
N THR A 159 -3.84 -16.16 8.53
CA THR A 159 -4.36 -17.41 9.13
C THR A 159 -5.78 -17.67 8.60
N GLY A 160 -6.02 -18.85 8.01
CA GLY A 160 -7.33 -19.26 7.48
C GLY A 160 -7.55 -19.12 5.97
N SER A 161 -6.63 -18.53 5.20
CA SER A 161 -6.80 -18.31 3.74
C SER A 161 -5.76 -19.04 2.86
N CYS A 162 -5.11 -20.09 3.38
CA CYS A 162 -3.91 -20.71 2.78
C CYS A 162 -4.04 -21.14 1.31
N PHE A 163 -5.19 -21.70 0.90
CA PHE A 163 -5.34 -22.27 -0.44
C PHE A 163 -5.39 -21.25 -1.58
N ALA A 164 -5.95 -20.06 -1.36
CA ALA A 164 -6.02 -19.01 -2.37
C ALA A 164 -4.81 -18.07 -2.31
N THR A 165 -4.27 -17.82 -1.11
CA THR A 165 -3.19 -16.86 -0.94
C THR A 165 -1.84 -17.40 -1.42
N ALA A 166 -1.55 -18.69 -1.23
CA ALA A 166 -0.27 -19.26 -1.64
C ALA A 166 -0.04 -19.20 -3.17
N PRO A 167 -1.01 -19.57 -4.04
CA PRO A 167 -0.87 -19.38 -5.49
C PRO A 167 -0.69 -17.91 -5.89
N ALA A 168 -1.41 -16.98 -5.25
CA ALA A 168 -1.28 -15.56 -5.54
C ALA A 168 0.11 -15.03 -5.19
N MET A 169 0.66 -15.43 -4.04
CA MET A 169 2.04 -15.10 -3.64
C MET A 169 3.08 -15.68 -4.62
N LEU A 170 2.86 -16.91 -5.09
CA LEU A 170 3.73 -17.54 -6.07
C LEU A 170 3.72 -16.77 -7.39
N ILE A 171 2.54 -16.42 -7.90
CA ILE A 171 2.38 -15.60 -9.12
C ILE A 171 3.03 -14.23 -8.92
N GLN A 172 2.82 -13.57 -7.79
CA GLN A 172 3.41 -12.26 -7.50
C GLN A 172 4.94 -12.30 -7.60
N LYS A 173 5.57 -13.38 -7.12
CA LYS A 173 7.03 -13.54 -7.08
C LYS A 173 7.61 -14.05 -8.40
N GLU A 174 6.99 -15.05 -9.02
CA GLU A 174 7.56 -15.80 -10.14
C GLU A 174 7.01 -15.38 -11.50
N ASN A 175 5.82 -14.78 -11.55
CA ASN A 175 5.19 -14.33 -12.79
C ASN A 175 4.48 -12.97 -12.63
N PRO A 176 5.25 -11.89 -12.42
CA PRO A 176 4.70 -10.55 -12.20
C PRO A 176 3.91 -10.02 -13.40
N LEU A 177 4.29 -10.37 -14.63
CA LEU A 177 3.50 -10.05 -15.81
C LEU A 177 2.08 -10.63 -15.71
N ARG A 178 1.97 -11.88 -15.27
CA ARG A 178 0.68 -12.52 -15.03
C ARG A 178 -0.08 -11.82 -13.91
N MET A 179 0.58 -11.45 -12.81
CA MET A 179 -0.07 -10.69 -11.72
C MET A 179 -0.76 -9.41 -12.26
N ILE A 180 -0.08 -8.64 -13.10
CA ILE A 180 -0.63 -7.41 -13.68
C ILE A 180 -1.81 -7.69 -14.61
N GLN A 181 -1.73 -8.72 -15.45
CA GLN A 181 -2.83 -9.14 -16.32
C GLN A 181 -4.05 -9.62 -15.52
N ASP A 182 -3.81 -10.27 -14.38
CA ASP A 182 -4.86 -10.82 -13.53
C ASP A 182 -5.59 -9.71 -12.80
N LEU A 183 -4.87 -8.71 -12.29
CA LEU A 183 -5.45 -7.51 -11.72
C LEU A 183 -6.27 -6.72 -12.76
N ASP A 184 -5.77 -6.56 -13.97
CA ASP A 184 -6.49 -5.92 -15.08
C ASP A 184 -7.79 -6.66 -15.40
N ALA A 185 -7.73 -7.99 -15.54
CA ALA A 185 -8.90 -8.83 -15.81
C ALA A 185 -9.94 -8.73 -14.69
N ILE A 186 -9.51 -8.77 -13.42
CA ILE A 186 -10.41 -8.66 -12.27
C ILE A 186 -11.09 -7.29 -12.25
N LEU A 187 -10.35 -6.20 -12.48
CA LEU A 187 -10.88 -4.84 -12.43
C LEU A 187 -11.80 -4.52 -13.62
N SER A 188 -11.52 -5.07 -14.79
CA SER A 188 -12.29 -4.82 -16.02
C SER A 188 -13.49 -5.75 -16.19
N ALA A 189 -13.36 -7.03 -15.83
CA ALA A 189 -14.42 -8.04 -16.00
C ALA A 189 -15.19 -8.35 -14.70
N GLY A 190 -14.68 -7.95 -13.54
CA GLY A 190 -15.29 -8.24 -12.24
C GLY A 190 -15.06 -9.68 -11.77
N GLU A 191 -14.23 -10.46 -12.46
CA GLU A 191 -13.85 -11.82 -12.10
C GLU A 191 -12.54 -12.24 -12.75
N LEU A 192 -11.85 -13.20 -12.13
CA LEU A 192 -10.71 -13.89 -12.70
C LEU A 192 -11.13 -15.27 -13.22
N ARG A 193 -11.04 -15.50 -14.54
CA ARG A 193 -11.32 -16.81 -15.15
C ARG A 193 -10.06 -17.58 -15.55
N ARG A 194 -10.05 -18.88 -15.23
CA ARG A 194 -9.00 -19.86 -15.58
C ARG A 194 -9.65 -21.18 -15.99
N GLY A 195 -9.88 -21.35 -17.29
CA GLY A 195 -10.61 -22.51 -17.80
C GLY A 195 -12.03 -22.54 -17.22
N VAL A 196 -12.35 -23.58 -16.45
CA VAL A 196 -13.65 -23.75 -15.79
C VAL A 196 -13.76 -23.01 -14.45
N TYR A 197 -12.65 -22.53 -13.89
CA TYR A 197 -12.63 -21.86 -12.60
C TYR A 197 -12.84 -20.35 -12.77
N ALA A 198 -13.73 -19.78 -11.98
CA ALA A 198 -13.98 -18.34 -11.91
C ALA A 198 -13.91 -17.88 -10.45
N ALA A 199 -13.19 -16.78 -10.19
CA ALA A 199 -13.13 -16.13 -8.90
C ALA A 199 -13.69 -14.71 -9.03
N PRO A 200 -14.89 -14.41 -8.49
CA PRO A 200 -15.49 -13.09 -8.62
C PRO A 200 -14.78 -12.04 -7.75
N LEU A 201 -14.89 -10.79 -8.16
CA LEU A 201 -14.52 -9.63 -7.36
C LEU A 201 -15.52 -9.47 -6.20
N HIS A 202 -15.15 -9.94 -5.00
CA HIS A 202 -16.05 -9.94 -3.85
C HIS A 202 -15.55 -9.02 -2.72
N LYS A 203 -16.44 -8.18 -2.18
CA LYS A 203 -16.16 -7.24 -1.08
C LYS A 203 -16.24 -7.86 0.34
N GLU A 204 -16.80 -9.06 0.50
CA GLU A 204 -17.27 -9.56 1.82
C GLU A 204 -16.19 -10.14 2.73
N LEU A 205 -14.90 -10.05 2.38
CA LEU A 205 -13.78 -10.43 3.23
C LEU A 205 -13.54 -9.48 4.43
N ARG A 206 -14.53 -8.66 4.82
CA ARG A 206 -14.41 -7.64 5.88
C ARG A 206 -14.84 -8.12 7.28
N SER A 207 -15.43 -9.31 7.43
CA SER A 207 -16.07 -9.69 8.71
C SER A 207 -15.09 -10.03 9.84
N GLY A 208 -13.93 -10.64 9.53
CA GLY A 208 -13.04 -11.19 10.57
C GLY A 208 -12.34 -10.13 11.43
N ASP A 209 -11.84 -9.05 10.82
CA ASP A 209 -11.16 -7.98 11.56
C ASP A 209 -12.15 -7.04 12.27
N LEU A 210 -13.39 -6.91 11.78
CA LEU A 210 -14.44 -6.06 12.37
C LEU A 210 -15.04 -6.62 13.68
N GLN A 211 -14.82 -7.90 13.99
CA GLN A 211 -15.30 -8.53 15.23
C GLN A 211 -14.30 -8.45 16.40
N LYS A 212 -13.11 -7.88 16.18
CA LYS A 212 -12.14 -7.71 17.26
C LYS A 212 -12.71 -6.74 18.30
N PRO A 213 -12.63 -7.04 19.61
CA PRO A 213 -13.06 -6.12 20.63
C PRO A 213 -12.22 -4.84 20.55
N ILE A 214 -12.90 -3.70 20.46
CA ILE A 214 -12.27 -2.39 20.36
C ILE A 214 -12.36 -1.73 21.73
N ASP A 215 -11.21 -1.47 22.33
CA ASP A 215 -11.13 -0.56 23.46
C ASP A 215 -11.22 0.91 22.95
N PRO A 216 -12.14 1.74 23.47
CA PRO A 216 -12.32 3.12 23.00
C PRO A 216 -11.05 3.99 23.07
N LEU A 217 -10.14 3.73 24.01
CA LEU A 217 -8.88 4.47 24.11
C LEU A 217 -7.96 4.11 22.94
N SER A 218 -7.81 2.83 22.64
CA SER A 218 -7.04 2.36 21.46
C SER A 218 -7.65 2.79 20.13
N ALA A 219 -8.99 2.88 20.05
CA ALA A 219 -9.72 3.30 18.85
C ALA A 219 -9.35 4.72 18.42
N ALA A 220 -9.13 5.62 19.39
CA ALA A 220 -8.77 7.02 19.17
C ALA A 220 -7.40 7.21 18.49
N HIS A 221 -6.62 6.15 18.33
CA HIS A 221 -5.33 6.21 17.64
C HIS A 221 -5.38 5.70 16.20
N SER A 222 -6.43 4.96 15.81
CA SER A 222 -6.57 4.36 14.48
C SER A 222 -6.57 5.41 13.35
N PRO A 223 -5.59 5.39 12.43
CA PRO A 223 -5.65 6.22 11.23
C PRO A 223 -6.88 5.91 10.36
N GLY A 224 -7.31 4.64 10.31
CA GLY A 224 -8.48 4.23 9.54
C GLY A 224 -9.79 4.77 10.09
N LEU A 225 -9.98 4.74 11.42
CA LEU A 225 -11.17 5.30 12.04
C LEU A 225 -11.20 6.82 11.93
N GLU A 226 -10.06 7.52 12.06
CA GLU A 226 -10.02 8.97 11.87
C GLU A 226 -10.56 9.37 10.49
N VAL A 227 -10.10 8.69 9.44
CA VAL A 227 -10.55 8.93 8.06
C VAL A 227 -12.03 8.58 7.88
N ALA A 228 -12.50 7.49 8.49
CA ALA A 228 -13.92 7.12 8.45
C ALA A 228 -14.81 8.17 9.11
N PHE A 229 -14.38 8.74 10.24
CA PHE A 229 -15.08 9.82 10.93
C PHE A 229 -15.09 11.12 10.12
N GLN A 230 -13.94 11.49 9.53
CA GLN A 230 -13.85 12.63 8.61
C GLN A 230 -14.81 12.47 7.43
N ALA A 231 -14.82 11.31 6.78
CA ALA A 231 -15.73 11.00 5.68
C ALA A 231 -17.23 11.05 6.08
N ALA A 232 -17.53 10.73 7.33
CA ALA A 232 -18.87 10.82 7.89
C ALA A 232 -19.26 12.23 8.38
N ASN A 233 -18.35 13.21 8.29
CA ASN A 233 -18.48 14.53 8.93
C ASN A 233 -18.75 14.45 10.45
N VAL A 234 -18.18 13.45 11.12
CA VAL A 234 -18.29 13.25 12.57
C VAL A 234 -16.95 13.58 13.23
N PRO A 235 -16.91 14.36 14.33
CA PRO A 235 -15.66 14.64 15.04
C PRO A 235 -15.01 13.36 15.57
N PHE A 236 -13.75 13.12 15.20
CA PHE A 236 -12.98 12.00 15.73
C PHE A 236 -12.48 12.33 17.16
N PRO A 237 -12.70 11.46 18.16
CA PRO A 237 -12.27 11.72 19.54
C PRO A 237 -10.74 11.74 19.63
N LYS A 238 -10.16 12.92 19.88
CA LYS A 238 -8.72 13.07 20.09
C LYS A 238 -8.37 12.81 21.54
N ILE A 239 -7.68 11.70 21.81
CA ILE A 239 -7.14 11.38 23.13
C ILE A 239 -5.63 11.67 23.10
N ALA A 240 -5.13 12.41 24.09
CA ALA A 240 -3.74 12.83 24.12
C ALA A 240 -2.81 11.61 24.22
N PHE A 241 -1.90 11.46 23.24
CA PHE A 241 -0.89 10.40 23.24
C PHE A 241 0.03 10.57 24.47
N HIS A 242 -0.12 9.73 25.48
CA HIS A 242 0.74 9.72 26.67
C HIS A 242 1.89 8.72 26.49
N GLY A 243 2.74 8.98 25.50
CA GLY A 243 4.02 8.28 25.32
C GLY A 243 4.30 7.84 23.89
N GLY A 244 4.91 8.69 23.08
CA GLY A 244 5.38 8.33 21.74
C GLY A 244 5.93 9.52 20.91
N PRO A 245 6.83 9.29 19.94
CA PRO A 245 7.36 10.31 19.02
C PRO A 245 6.29 11.14 18.28
N ALA A 246 5.04 10.66 18.18
CA ALA A 246 3.91 11.44 17.66
C ALA A 246 3.75 12.84 18.32
N LYS A 247 4.18 13.04 19.58
CA LYS A 247 4.16 14.36 20.24
C LYS A 247 5.11 15.40 19.61
N GLU A 248 6.20 14.97 18.97
CA GLU A 248 7.12 15.89 18.29
C GLU A 248 6.58 16.27 16.90
N PHE A 249 6.03 15.31 16.15
CA PHE A 249 5.42 15.57 14.84
C PHE A 249 4.11 16.39 14.92
N LEU A 250 3.31 16.20 15.98
CA LEU A 250 2.10 16.99 16.23
C LEU A 250 2.38 18.48 16.52
N LYS A 251 3.59 18.83 16.98
CA LYS A 251 3.98 20.23 17.21
C LYS A 251 4.29 20.99 15.91
N GLU A 252 4.57 20.28 14.82
CA GLU A 252 5.05 20.85 13.56
C GLU A 252 3.96 20.98 12.48
N GLY A 253 2.70 20.66 12.79
CA GLY A 253 1.58 20.91 11.87
C GLY A 253 1.56 20.03 10.61
N LEU A 254 2.15 18.83 10.67
CA LEU A 254 2.21 17.87 9.55
C LEU A 254 0.91 17.04 9.36
N LEU A 255 -0.25 17.60 9.74
CA LEU A 255 -1.59 17.08 9.44
C LEU A 255 -2.46 18.18 8.88
#